data_AF-A0A1I5YMS0-F1
#
_entry.id   AF-A0A1I5YMS0-F1
#
_cell.length_a   1.000
_cell.length_b   1.000
_cell.length_c   1.000
_cell.angle_alpha   90.00
_cell.angle_beta   90.00
_cell.angle_gamma   90.00
#
_symmetry.space_group_name_H-M   'P 1'
#
loop_
_entity.id
_entity.type
_entity.pdbx_description
1 polymer ?
#
loop_
_entity_poly.entity_id
_entity_poly.type
_entity_poly.pdbx_seq_one_letter_code
_entity_poly.pdbx_strand_id
1 'polypeptide(L)'
;MREADGYVPSEELRTHGDLSEVDWLCLKREPSGAIRVERQPVWASFPVTRRMVHIGTLAPGQSASYRANFRLSGYSMTWTYCDWAVSIAHEAPESAMFLGRHYSLERDDRVSLYGKPSHR
;
A
#
# COMPACT_ATOMS: atom_id res chain seq x y z
N MET A 1 15.18 9.66 13.80
CA MET A 1 15.35 8.21 14.02
C MET A 1 16.13 7.67 12.84
N ARG A 2 17.28 7.02 13.06
CA ARG A 2 18.10 6.42 11.99
C ARG A 2 17.69 4.95 11.84
N GLU A 3 17.70 4.43 10.62
CA GLU A 3 17.37 3.02 10.32
C GLU A 3 18.26 2.01 11.09
N ALA A 4 19.44 2.45 11.55
CA ALA A 4 20.38 1.67 12.34
C ALA A 4 19.97 1.44 13.81
N ASP A 5 18.93 2.10 14.31
CA ASP A 5 18.54 2.06 15.73
C ASP A 5 17.62 0.87 16.09
N GLY A 6 17.65 -0.23 15.31
CA GLY A 6 16.84 -1.42 15.59
C GLY A 6 15.38 -1.27 15.15
N TYR A 7 15.15 -0.77 13.93
CA TYR A 7 13.84 -0.81 13.30
C TYR A 7 13.31 -2.25 13.29
N VAL A 8 12.25 -2.51 14.05
CA VAL A 8 11.51 -3.77 14.01
C VAL A 8 10.27 -3.52 13.15
N PRO A 9 10.16 -4.16 11.97
CA PRO A 9 8.96 -4.07 11.15
C PRO A 9 7.74 -4.54 11.95
N SER A 10 6.70 -3.71 12.02
CA SER A 10 5.40 -4.13 12.55
C SER A 10 4.53 -4.56 11.38
N GLU A 11 4.22 -5.85 11.31
CA GLU A 11 3.24 -6.39 10.36
C GLU A 11 1.88 -6.44 11.05
N GLU A 12 0.95 -5.57 10.66
CA GLU A 12 -0.42 -5.57 11.16
C GLU A 12 -1.36 -5.93 10.00
N LEU A 13 -2.12 -7.02 10.15
CA LEU A 13 -3.17 -7.37 9.19
C LEU A 13 -4.46 -6.66 9.59
N ARG A 14 -4.89 -5.69 8.80
CA ARG A 14 -6.19 -5.04 8.94
C ARG A 14 -7.12 -5.49 7.84
N THR A 15 -8.21 -6.13 8.23
CA THR A 15 -9.30 -6.50 7.33
C THR A 15 -10.40 -5.47 7.47
N HIS A 16 -10.70 -4.76 6.38
CA HIS A 16 -11.79 -3.79 6.33
C HIS A 16 -13.03 -4.42 5.69
N GLY A 17 -14.16 -4.37 6.39
CA GLY A 17 -15.45 -4.85 5.88
C GLY A 17 -16.12 -3.86 4.91
N ASP A 18 -15.77 -2.57 5.03
CA ASP A 18 -16.13 -1.50 4.11
C ASP A 18 -14.88 -0.67 3.79
N LEU A 19 -14.70 -0.35 2.50
CA LEU A 19 -13.57 0.42 1.99
C LEU A 19 -13.70 1.91 2.28
N SER A 20 -14.87 2.37 2.75
CA SER A 20 -15.06 3.74 3.24
C SER A 20 -14.14 4.09 4.42
N GLU A 21 -13.61 3.09 5.11
CA GLU A 21 -12.62 3.25 6.19
C GLU A 21 -11.18 3.49 5.70
N VAL A 22 -10.93 3.35 4.38
CA VAL A 22 -9.60 3.48 3.78
C VAL A 22 -9.56 4.71 2.87
N ASP A 23 -9.24 5.86 3.43
CA ASP A 23 -9.26 7.18 2.75
C ASP A 23 -8.22 7.34 1.61
N TRP A 24 -7.17 6.52 1.63
CA TRP A 24 -6.06 6.59 0.67
C TRP A 24 -6.19 5.60 -0.50
N LEU A 25 -7.12 4.65 -0.44
CA LEU A 25 -7.31 3.60 -1.44
C LEU A 25 -8.73 3.69 -2.02
N CYS A 26 -8.83 3.74 -3.33
CA CYS A 26 -10.10 3.77 -4.04
C CYS A 26 -10.24 2.51 -4.89
N LEU A 27 -11.31 1.75 -4.64
CA LEU A 27 -11.69 0.62 -5.47
C LEU A 27 -12.92 0.99 -6.31
N LYS A 28 -12.82 0.83 -7.62
CA LYS A 28 -13.92 1.08 -8.56
C LYS A 28 -14.26 -0.20 -9.29
N ARG A 29 -15.53 -0.61 -9.23
CA ARG A 29 -16.02 -1.75 -10.00
C ARG A 29 -16.27 -1.30 -11.44
N GLU A 30 -15.60 -1.95 -12.39
CA GLU A 30 -15.79 -1.75 -13.82
C GLU A 30 -16.99 -2.58 -14.31
N PRO A 31 -17.61 -2.24 -15.47
CA PRO A 31 -18.74 -2.99 -16.02
C PRO A 31 -18.45 -4.47 -16.30
N SER A 32 -17.17 -4.81 -16.53
CA SER A 32 -16.71 -6.20 -16.72
C SER A 32 -16.70 -7.04 -15.43
N GLY A 33 -16.99 -6.42 -14.28
CA GLY A 33 -16.87 -7.04 -12.97
C GLY A 33 -15.49 -6.91 -12.35
N ALA A 34 -14.47 -6.46 -13.09
CA ALA A 34 -13.14 -6.20 -12.57
C ALA A 34 -13.13 -5.02 -11.58
N ILE A 35 -12.15 -5.01 -10.67
CA ILE A 35 -11.95 -3.93 -9.70
C ILE A 35 -10.71 -3.14 -10.09
N ARG A 36 -10.89 -1.88 -10.44
CA ARG A 36 -9.81 -0.93 -10.61
C ARG A 36 -9.36 -0.42 -9.25
N VAL A 37 -8.07 -0.57 -8.98
CA VAL A 37 -7.41 -0.18 -7.73
C VAL A 37 -6.61 1.09 -7.97
N GLU A 38 -6.93 2.15 -7.24
CA GLU A 38 -6.28 3.45 -7.36
C GLU A 38 -5.86 3.96 -5.99
N ARG A 39 -4.65 4.51 -5.89
CA ARG A 39 -4.23 5.28 -4.73
C ARG A 39 -4.72 6.72 -4.86
N GLN A 40 -5.41 7.22 -3.85
CA GLN A 40 -5.80 8.62 -3.75
C GLN A 40 -4.58 9.52 -3.41
N PRO A 41 -4.60 10.80 -3.81
CA PRO A 41 -3.64 11.78 -3.33
C PRO A 41 -3.84 11.97 -1.82
N VAL A 42 -2.87 11.54 -1.02
CA VAL A 42 -2.91 11.71 0.43
C VAL A 42 -1.63 12.37 0.93
N TRP A 43 -1.77 13.32 1.86
CA TRP A 43 -0.64 14.07 2.42
C TRP A 43 0.35 13.21 3.19
N ALA A 44 -0.15 12.09 3.71
CA ALA A 44 0.65 11.07 4.37
C ALA A 44 1.47 10.25 3.37
N SER A 45 1.29 10.37 2.04
CA SER A 45 2.14 9.66 1.08
C SER A 45 3.56 10.23 1.03
N PHE A 46 4.56 9.37 0.78
CA PHE A 46 5.89 9.82 0.41
C PHE A 46 6.42 9.07 -0.84
N PRO A 47 6.91 9.78 -1.87
CA PRO A 47 6.77 11.23 -2.06
C PRO A 47 5.29 11.63 -2.18
N VAL A 48 4.96 12.88 -1.80
CA VAL A 48 3.59 13.37 -1.92
C VAL A 48 3.23 13.51 -3.39
N THR A 49 2.34 12.66 -3.87
CA THR A 49 1.80 12.74 -5.23
C THR A 49 0.43 13.42 -5.20
N ARG A 50 0.27 14.52 -5.96
CA ARG A 50 -1.03 15.22 -6.11
C ARG A 50 -1.96 14.58 -7.15
N ARG A 51 -1.58 13.43 -7.71
CA ARG A 51 -2.34 12.70 -8.72
C ARG A 51 -2.80 11.36 -8.16
N MET A 52 -3.93 10.89 -8.63
CA MET A 52 -4.31 9.48 -8.43
C MET A 52 -3.27 8.58 -9.11
N VAL A 53 -2.87 7.52 -8.44
CA VAL A 53 -1.94 6.53 -8.99
C VAL A 53 -2.73 5.26 -9.26
N HIS A 54 -2.80 4.86 -10.53
CA HIS A 54 -3.37 3.57 -10.88
C HIS A 54 -2.43 2.46 -10.41
N ILE A 55 -2.90 1.66 -9.46
CA ILE A 55 -2.14 0.52 -8.93
C ILE A 55 -2.27 -0.65 -9.89
N GLY A 56 -3.50 -0.95 -10.30
CA GLY A 56 -3.82 -1.97 -11.30
C GLY A 56 -5.31 -2.28 -11.36
N THR A 57 -5.66 -3.33 -12.11
CA THR A 57 -7.03 -3.83 -12.25
C THR A 57 -7.05 -5.31 -11.91
N LEU A 58 -7.91 -5.70 -10.97
CA LEU A 58 -8.09 -7.08 -10.52
C LEU A 58 -9.34 -7.68 -11.16
N ALA A 59 -9.15 -8.73 -11.97
CA ALA A 59 -10.23 -9.61 -12.39
C ALA A 59 -10.66 -10.55 -11.24
N PRO A 60 -11.81 -11.23 -11.36
CA PRO A 60 -12.23 -12.23 -10.39
C PRO A 60 -11.14 -13.27 -10.10
N GLY A 61 -10.95 -13.59 -8.81
CA GLY A 61 -9.88 -14.49 -8.34
C GLY A 61 -8.46 -13.90 -8.33
N GLN A 62 -8.27 -12.64 -8.74
CA GLN A 62 -6.95 -11.99 -8.69
C GLN A 62 -6.71 -11.24 -7.37
N SER A 63 -5.44 -11.14 -7.02
CA SER A 63 -4.94 -10.39 -5.86
C SER A 63 -3.75 -9.51 -6.25
N ALA A 64 -3.55 -8.43 -5.49
CA ALA A 64 -2.43 -7.51 -5.63
C ALA A 64 -1.68 -7.32 -4.31
N SER A 65 -0.36 -7.13 -4.43
CA SER A 65 0.49 -6.57 -3.38
C SER A 65 0.93 -5.18 -3.80
N TYR A 66 0.63 -4.19 -2.96
CA TYR A 66 1.01 -2.80 -3.17
C TYR A 66 1.88 -2.31 -2.02
N ARG A 67 3.07 -1.81 -2.34
CA ARG A 67 4.03 -1.28 -1.35
C ARG A 67 4.29 0.19 -1.62
N ALA A 68 4.23 1.00 -0.56
CA ALA A 68 4.49 2.43 -0.65
C ALA A 68 4.99 2.99 0.68
N ASN A 69 5.69 4.13 0.64
CA ASN A 69 6.04 4.84 1.86
C ASN A 69 4.93 5.83 2.22
N PHE A 70 4.70 5.93 3.52
CA PHE A 70 3.90 6.97 4.14
C PHE A 70 4.74 7.72 5.17
N ARG A 71 4.34 8.95 5.47
CA ARG A 71 4.92 9.81 6.49
C ARG A 71 3.83 10.25 7.44
N LEU A 72 4.15 10.21 8.71
CA LEU A 72 3.30 10.71 9.78
C LEU A 72 4.06 11.82 10.50
N SER A 73 3.43 12.98 10.65
CA SER A 73 3.86 13.97 11.64
C SER A 73 3.03 13.75 12.89
N GLY A 74 3.67 13.45 14.01
CA GLY A 74 3.03 13.68 15.30
C GLY A 74 2.88 15.17 15.57
N TYR A 75 2.43 15.55 16.75
CA TYR A 75 2.45 16.94 17.24
C TYR A 75 3.88 17.53 17.38
N SER A 76 4.93 16.85 16.89
CA SER A 76 6.32 17.28 16.91
C SER A 76 6.80 17.73 15.52
N MET A 77 7.95 18.44 15.49
CA MET A 77 8.60 18.88 14.24
C MET A 77 9.32 17.75 13.46
N THR A 78 9.12 16.49 13.85
CA THR A 78 9.81 15.32 13.28
C THR A 78 8.83 14.45 12.50
N TRP A 79 9.19 14.12 11.25
CA TRP A 79 8.45 13.16 10.44
C TRP A 79 8.95 11.74 10.68
N THR A 80 8.02 10.81 10.94
CA THR A 80 8.28 9.37 10.92
C THR A 80 7.85 8.85 9.55
N TYR A 81 8.72 8.08 8.91
CA TYR A 81 8.41 7.41 7.65
C TYR A 81 8.12 5.93 7.91
N CYS A 82 7.10 5.40 7.25
CA CYS A 82 6.65 4.03 7.38
C CYS A 82 6.61 3.38 6.00
N ASP A 83 7.12 2.15 5.94
CA ASP A 83 6.94 1.26 4.81
C ASP A 83 5.64 0.49 4.99
N TRP A 84 4.73 0.62 4.04
CA TRP A 84 3.47 -0.10 4.03
C TRP A 84 3.50 -1.17 2.94
N ALA A 85 2.97 -2.34 3.27
CA ALA A 85 2.64 -3.40 2.32
C ALA A 85 1.17 -3.73 2.49
N VAL A 86 0.41 -3.61 1.40
CA VAL A 86 -1.04 -3.77 1.39
C VAL A 86 -1.39 -4.86 0.42
N SER A 87 -2.09 -5.87 0.92
CA SER A 87 -2.63 -6.94 0.09
C SER A 87 -4.09 -6.63 -0.24
N ILE A 88 -4.45 -6.80 -1.51
CA ILE A 88 -5.78 -6.47 -2.04
C ILE A 88 -6.26 -7.69 -2.80
N ALA A 89 -7.48 -8.15 -2.55
CA ALA A 89 -8.09 -9.25 -3.29
C ALA A 89 -9.40 -8.80 -3.92
N HIS A 90 -9.74 -9.38 -5.07
CA HIS A 90 -11.07 -9.19 -5.65
C HIS A 90 -12.17 -9.83 -4.78
N GLU A 91 -11.89 -11.01 -4.24
CA GLU A 91 -12.81 -11.80 -3.42
C GLU A 91 -12.75 -11.41 -1.94
N ALA A 92 -13.68 -11.95 -1.15
CA ALA A 92 -13.67 -11.82 0.30
C ALA A 92 -12.29 -12.28 0.85
N PRO A 93 -11.66 -11.46 1.71
CA PRO A 93 -10.31 -11.74 2.19
C PRO A 93 -10.31 -12.98 3.09
N GLU A 94 -9.79 -14.10 2.60
CA GLU A 94 -9.42 -15.25 3.42
C GLU A 94 -7.93 -15.16 3.78
N SER A 95 -7.56 -15.44 5.03
CA SER A 95 -6.18 -15.35 5.50
C SER A 95 -5.19 -16.19 4.66
N ALA A 96 -5.65 -17.34 4.16
CA ALA A 96 -4.89 -18.21 3.27
C ALA A 96 -4.53 -17.57 1.91
N MET A 97 -5.30 -16.57 1.44
CA MET A 97 -5.01 -15.86 0.18
C MET A 97 -3.80 -14.93 0.27
N PHE A 98 -3.46 -14.50 1.48
CA PHE A 98 -2.34 -13.58 1.73
C PHE A 98 -1.12 -14.30 2.34
N LEU A 99 -1.36 -15.44 2.99
CA LEU A 99 -0.35 -16.34 3.51
C LEU A 99 0.12 -17.31 2.41
N GLY A 100 1.02 -16.86 1.53
CA GLY A 100 1.53 -17.71 0.44
C GLY A 100 2.29 -17.03 -0.71
N ARG A 101 2.38 -15.70 -0.72
CA ARG A 101 3.22 -14.88 -1.65
C ARG A 101 2.91 -14.99 -3.16
N HIS A 102 1.78 -15.52 -3.59
CA HIS A 102 1.44 -15.52 -5.03
C HIS A 102 0.37 -14.46 -5.34
N TYR A 103 0.82 -13.22 -5.57
CA TYR A 103 -0.04 -12.14 -6.04
C TYR A 103 -0.12 -12.16 -7.56
N SER A 104 -1.30 -11.87 -8.12
CA SER A 104 -1.46 -11.69 -9.56
C SER A 104 -0.79 -10.40 -10.05
N LEU A 105 -0.70 -9.40 -9.17
CA LEU A 105 -0.10 -8.11 -9.43
C LEU A 105 0.79 -7.70 -8.25
N GLU A 106 2.02 -7.27 -8.54
CA GLU A 106 2.89 -6.68 -7.52
C GLU A 106 3.35 -5.29 -7.99
N ARG A 107 3.21 -4.30 -7.10
CA ARG A 107 3.65 -2.93 -7.35
C ARG A 107 4.37 -2.38 -6.13
N ASP A 108 5.64 -2.02 -6.31
CA ASP A 108 6.45 -1.38 -5.28
C ASP A 108 6.78 0.06 -5.70
N ASP A 109 6.07 1.01 -5.10
CA ASP A 109 6.27 2.45 -5.29
C ASP A 109 7.13 3.06 -4.15
N ARG A 110 7.77 2.24 -3.32
CA ARG A 110 8.65 2.76 -2.26
C ARG A 110 9.89 3.41 -2.85
N VAL A 111 10.33 4.49 -2.21
CA VAL A 111 11.59 5.17 -2.46
C VAL A 111 12.56 4.89 -1.31
N SER A 112 13.86 4.92 -1.61
CA SER A 112 14.90 4.83 -0.57
C SER A 112 14.86 6.07 0.33
N LEU A 113 14.42 5.90 1.58
CA LEU A 113 14.22 6.99 2.54
C LEU A 113 15.53 7.54 3.14
N TYR A 114 16.54 6.69 3.31
CA TYR A 114 17.78 7.02 4.04
C TYR A 114 19.07 6.91 3.22
N GLY A 115 18.93 6.90 1.89
CA GLY A 115 20.07 6.92 0.98
C GLY A 115 20.96 5.68 1.09
N LYS A 116 20.57 4.62 0.40
CA LYS A 116 21.55 3.81 -0.33
C LYS A 116 21.25 3.92 -1.82
N PRO A 117 22.26 4.01 -2.69
CA PRO A 117 22.02 4.00 -4.12
C PRO A 117 21.37 2.67 -4.47
N SER A 118 20.28 2.72 -5.24
CA SER A 118 19.78 1.53 -5.93
C SER A 118 20.93 1.02 -6.80
N HIS A 119 21.54 -0.09 -6.43
CA HIS A 119 22.44 -0.78 -7.34
C HIS A 119 21.62 -1.10 -8.60
N ARG A 120 22.10 -0.51 -9.69
CA ARG A 120 21.58 -0.65 -11.05
C ARG A 120 21.82 -2.06 -11.56
#